data_AF-A0A5C8TIT7-F1
#
_entry.id   AF-A0A5C8TIT7-F1
#
_cell.length_a   1.000
_cell.length_b   1.000
_cell.length_c   1.000
_cell.angle_alpha   90.00
_cell.angle_beta   90.00
_cell.angle_gamma   90.00
#
_symmetry.space_group_name_H-M   'P 1'
#
loop_
_entity.id
_entity.type
_entity.pdbx_description
1 polymer ?
#
loop_
_entity_poly.entity_id
_entity_poly.type
_entity_poly.pdbx_seq_one_letter_code
_entity_poly.pdbx_strand_id
1 'polypeptide(L)'
;MKHDPVSAFDNDNIIEGIPLSSYQMLKLVEERGGVGFWSLEIATRGLWGSPGFHRVTGLPATDDLRGLFRRLIHPDDQAAQADLWDLIQLGHVVDREFRIIRPDQTVRWVALKTGVVLGPDALPARTDGVLLDTTATHEARQIAAWMQGRQTGVLRAITAATWSAHPAGEIEMAAGWERLTGQTATEMAGFGWLDALHPDDRRVALAAWQAARTTGAPYRAEYRVRGADGTYRRFSSRGAAQAGPDGAVREWFGLVLAVPDDARDAVPDAAIGPLIRGGRAVLGWSIQDLAAASGVSGSSVRRMEEFGEGPRPKIRQAVRQAFEGAGIRFSALGADRVAIEVDPGRFPPA
;
A
#
# COMPACT_ATOMS: atom_id res chain seq x y z
N MET A 1 21.05 -4.54 -61.74
CA MET A 1 21.31 -3.09 -61.91
C MET A 1 19.97 -2.37 -61.83
N LYS A 2 19.86 -1.44 -60.87
CA LYS A 2 18.74 -0.52 -60.51
C LYS A 2 18.38 -0.68 -59.02
N HIS A 3 19.08 0.09 -58.19
CA HIS A 3 18.61 0.50 -56.87
C HIS A 3 17.86 1.83 -57.05
N ASP A 4 16.60 1.88 -56.62
CA ASP A 4 15.85 3.12 -56.41
C ASP A 4 16.16 3.69 -55.00
N PRO A 5 16.25 5.02 -54.85
CA PRO A 5 16.63 5.67 -53.60
C PRO A 5 15.43 5.90 -52.68
N VAL A 6 15.58 5.56 -51.40
CA VAL A 6 14.63 5.94 -50.35
C VAL A 6 14.94 7.37 -49.90
N SER A 7 14.03 8.27 -50.25
CA SER A 7 13.53 9.43 -49.49
C SER A 7 14.53 10.18 -48.60
N ALA A 8 14.94 11.36 -49.08
CA ALA A 8 15.53 12.41 -48.27
C ALA A 8 14.53 12.84 -47.19
N PHE A 9 14.92 12.73 -45.92
CA PHE A 9 14.25 13.45 -44.85
C PHE A 9 14.66 14.92 -44.95
N ASP A 10 13.70 15.75 -45.31
CA ASP A 10 13.77 17.22 -45.25
C ASP A 10 14.18 17.63 -43.83
N ASN A 11 15.37 18.23 -43.72
CA ASN A 11 16.02 18.57 -42.45
C ASN A 11 15.93 20.09 -42.17
N ASP A 12 14.86 20.74 -42.63
CA ASP A 12 14.67 22.20 -42.58
C ASP A 12 13.72 22.64 -41.47
N ASN A 13 13.92 22.13 -40.24
CA ASN A 13 13.31 22.75 -39.04
C ASN A 13 14.12 22.46 -37.77
N ILE A 14 15.43 22.71 -37.83
CA ILE A 14 16.21 22.94 -36.60
C ILE A 14 15.75 24.31 -36.08
N ILE A 15 15.01 24.30 -34.97
CA ILE A 15 14.74 25.53 -34.21
C ILE A 15 16.11 26.12 -33.83
N GLU A 16 16.51 27.23 -34.46
CA GLU A 16 17.68 28.03 -34.08
C GLU A 16 17.43 28.69 -32.71
N GLY A 17 17.43 27.89 -31.66
CA GLY A 17 17.53 28.38 -30.29
C GLY A 17 18.96 28.85 -30.05
N ILE A 18 19.15 30.00 -29.40
CA ILE A 18 20.47 30.43 -28.92
C ILE A 18 20.96 29.37 -27.92
N PRO A 19 22.02 28.58 -28.24
CA PRO A 19 22.47 27.52 -27.34
C PRO A 19 23.07 28.13 -26.08
N LEU A 20 22.78 27.54 -24.92
CA LEU A 20 23.42 27.93 -23.67
C LEU A 20 24.93 27.66 -23.76
N SER A 21 25.76 28.59 -23.31
CA SER A 21 27.19 28.34 -23.18
C SER A 21 27.46 27.31 -22.07
N SER A 22 28.59 26.61 -22.13
CA SER A 22 29.00 25.67 -21.07
C SER A 22 29.01 26.32 -19.68
N TYR A 23 29.37 27.61 -19.60
CA TYR A 23 29.32 28.37 -18.36
C TYR A 23 27.89 28.62 -17.86
N GLN A 24 26.96 28.97 -18.77
CA GLN A 24 25.55 29.15 -18.41
C GLN A 24 24.90 27.83 -17.95
N MET A 25 25.22 26.72 -18.63
CA MET A 25 24.77 25.39 -18.22
C MET A 25 25.31 25.02 -16.83
N LEU A 26 26.62 25.22 -16.61
CA LEU A 26 27.27 24.92 -15.32
C LEU A 26 26.61 25.71 -14.19
N LYS A 27 26.48 27.03 -14.36
CA LYS A 27 25.86 27.91 -13.37
C LYS A 27 24.43 27.46 -13.04
N LEU A 28 23.62 27.12 -14.05
CA LEU A 28 22.25 26.66 -13.85
C LEU A 28 22.18 25.36 -13.04
N VAL A 29 23.02 24.39 -13.38
CA VAL A 29 23.10 23.09 -12.68
C VAL A 29 23.55 23.28 -11.23
N GLU A 30 24.52 24.15 -10.97
CA GLU A 30 24.96 24.42 -9.60
C GLU A 30 23.95 25.20 -8.77
N GLU A 31 23.23 26.16 -9.36
CA GLU A 31 22.28 27.02 -8.64
C GLU A 31 20.98 26.30 -8.33
N ARG A 32 20.52 25.40 -9.23
CA ARG A 32 19.21 24.73 -9.10
C ARG A 32 19.28 23.24 -8.84
N GLY A 33 20.40 22.59 -9.17
CA GLY A 33 20.53 21.13 -9.14
C GLY A 33 21.15 20.55 -7.87
N GLY A 34 21.53 21.37 -6.89
CA GLY A 34 22.23 20.89 -5.69
C GLY A 34 23.56 20.20 -6.02
N VAL A 35 24.23 20.66 -7.08
CA VAL A 35 25.48 20.08 -7.59
C VAL A 35 26.65 20.98 -7.26
N GLY A 36 27.74 20.38 -6.79
CA GLY A 36 29.05 21.00 -6.70
C GLY A 36 30.07 20.28 -7.56
N PHE A 37 30.92 21.03 -8.23
CA PHE A 37 32.05 20.51 -9.00
C PHE A 37 33.31 20.69 -8.19
N TRP A 38 34.24 19.77 -8.38
CA TRP A 38 35.56 19.87 -7.77
C TRP A 38 36.61 19.28 -8.70
N SER A 39 37.84 19.70 -8.48
CA SER A 39 38.99 19.24 -9.23
C SER A 39 40.17 19.09 -8.30
N LEU A 40 40.84 17.94 -8.37
CA LEU A 40 42.01 17.62 -7.57
C LEU A 40 43.20 17.41 -8.50
N GLU A 41 44.22 18.23 -8.34
CA GLU A 41 45.50 18.01 -9.01
C GLU A 41 46.31 16.96 -8.25
N ILE A 42 46.75 15.89 -8.94
CA ILE A 42 47.38 14.74 -8.29
C ILE A 42 48.77 15.10 -7.77
N ALA A 43 49.54 15.89 -8.52
CA ALA A 43 50.91 16.27 -8.17
C ALA A 43 50.99 17.14 -6.91
N THR A 44 50.17 18.19 -6.84
CA THR A 44 50.14 19.15 -5.71
C THR A 44 49.20 18.72 -4.60
N ARG A 45 48.29 17.78 -4.89
CA ARG A 45 47.17 17.36 -4.03
C ARG A 45 46.21 18.50 -3.68
N GLY A 46 46.26 19.59 -4.45
CA GLY A 46 45.38 20.75 -4.29
C GLY A 46 43.96 20.43 -4.76
N LEU A 47 42.99 20.70 -3.90
CA LEU A 47 41.56 20.53 -4.19
C LEU A 47 40.92 21.90 -4.43
N TRP A 48 40.40 22.09 -5.63
CA TRP A 48 39.54 23.21 -5.97
C TRP A 48 38.07 22.77 -5.90
N GLY A 49 37.22 23.62 -5.32
CA GLY A 49 35.78 23.45 -5.29
C GLY A 49 35.08 24.62 -5.96
N SER A 50 34.01 24.34 -6.69
CA SER A 50 33.16 25.33 -7.31
C SER A 50 32.20 25.99 -6.29
N PRO A 51 31.49 27.09 -6.65
CA PRO A 51 30.47 27.68 -5.77
C PRO A 51 29.39 26.69 -5.33
N GLY A 52 28.98 25.76 -6.20
CA GLY A 52 28.06 24.68 -5.85
C GLY A 52 28.64 23.74 -4.80
N PHE A 53 29.93 23.40 -4.87
CA PHE A 53 30.60 22.54 -3.90
C PHE A 53 30.59 23.18 -2.50
N HIS A 54 30.87 24.48 -2.42
CA HIS A 54 30.80 25.22 -1.15
C HIS A 54 29.38 25.27 -0.59
N ARG A 55 28.34 25.42 -1.44
CA ARG A 55 26.93 25.34 -1.00
C ARG A 55 26.55 23.95 -0.48
N VAL A 56 26.96 22.88 -1.17
CA VAL A 56 26.64 21.50 -0.78
C VAL A 56 27.37 21.08 0.49
N THR A 57 28.60 21.55 0.70
CA THR A 57 29.43 21.16 1.87
C THR A 57 29.30 22.13 3.05
N GLY A 58 28.91 23.38 2.80
CA GLY A 58 28.96 24.45 3.79
C GLY A 58 30.38 24.92 4.13
N LEU A 59 31.40 24.46 3.41
CA LEU A 59 32.80 24.84 3.66
C LEU A 59 33.14 26.20 3.01
N PRO A 60 33.93 27.04 3.68
CA PRO A 60 34.52 28.23 3.05
C PRO A 60 35.59 27.82 2.02
N ALA A 61 35.90 28.72 1.08
CA ALA A 61 37.06 28.55 0.21
C ALA A 61 38.36 28.66 1.04
N THR A 62 39.26 27.69 0.89
CA THR A 62 40.53 27.61 1.64
C THR A 62 41.50 26.63 0.98
N ASP A 63 42.77 26.67 1.36
CA ASP A 63 43.79 25.77 0.82
C ASP A 63 43.71 24.34 1.40
N ASP A 64 43.13 24.16 2.60
CA ASP A 64 42.88 22.83 3.22
C ASP A 64 41.46 22.30 2.97
N LEU A 65 40.90 22.54 1.77
CA LEU A 65 39.55 22.06 1.45
C LEU A 65 39.41 20.54 1.58
N ARG A 66 40.45 19.79 1.20
CA ARG A 66 40.49 18.33 1.32
C ARG A 66 40.43 17.85 2.77
N GLY A 67 41.26 18.42 3.65
CA GLY A 67 41.28 18.05 5.06
C GLY A 67 39.99 18.41 5.77
N LEU A 68 39.39 19.56 5.43
CA LEU A 68 38.06 19.94 5.92
C LEU A 68 36.96 19.00 5.44
N PHE A 69 36.91 18.66 4.14
CA PHE A 69 35.90 17.75 3.61
C PHE A 69 35.93 16.38 4.30
N ARG A 70 37.14 15.83 4.54
CA ARG A 70 37.30 14.55 5.25
C ARG A 70 36.67 14.56 6.65
N ARG A 71 36.69 15.71 7.34
CA ARG A 71 36.08 15.88 8.67
C ARG A 71 34.56 15.98 8.63
N LEU A 72 33.96 16.26 7.46
CA LEU A 72 32.50 16.29 7.33
C LEU A 72 31.89 14.90 7.23
N ILE A 73 32.64 13.85 6.86
CA ILE A 73 32.08 12.51 6.69
C ILE A 73 31.47 12.04 8.01
N HIS A 74 30.20 11.66 7.96
CA HIS A 74 29.44 11.20 9.12
C HIS A 74 30.15 10.04 9.82
N PRO A 75 30.25 10.00 11.16
CA PRO A 75 30.99 8.98 11.91
C PRO A 75 30.73 7.54 11.46
N ASP A 76 29.47 7.16 11.33
CA ASP A 76 29.05 5.83 10.85
C ASP A 76 29.58 5.47 9.45
N ASP A 77 29.83 6.45 8.59
CA ASP A 77 30.26 6.25 7.21
C ASP A 77 31.79 6.32 7.07
N GLN A 78 32.52 6.78 8.10
CA GLN A 78 33.97 6.99 8.02
C GLN A 78 34.76 5.72 7.69
N ALA A 79 34.38 4.59 8.29
CA ALA A 79 35.03 3.30 8.02
C ALA A 79 34.85 2.87 6.56
N ALA A 80 33.65 3.05 6.00
CA ALA A 80 33.34 2.73 4.61
C ALA A 80 33.99 3.69 3.61
N GLN A 81 34.36 4.91 4.04
CA GLN A 81 34.99 5.94 3.21
C GLN A 81 36.49 6.13 3.49
N ALA A 82 37.12 5.21 4.23
CA ALA A 82 38.51 5.36 4.67
C ALA A 82 39.51 5.44 3.50
N ASP A 83 39.26 4.69 2.43
CA ASP A 83 40.08 4.58 1.22
C ASP A 83 39.73 5.62 0.14
N LEU A 84 38.70 6.44 0.35
CA LEU A 84 38.13 7.33 -0.67
C LEU A 84 39.19 8.21 -1.32
N TRP A 85 40.01 8.86 -0.50
CA TRP A 85 41.03 9.78 -1.00
C TRP A 85 42.21 9.07 -1.65
N ASP A 86 42.52 7.85 -1.23
CA ASP A 86 43.58 7.05 -1.83
C ASP A 86 43.15 6.61 -3.23
N LEU A 87 41.90 6.17 -3.39
CA LEU A 87 41.31 5.85 -4.68
C LEU A 87 41.33 7.04 -5.64
N ILE A 88 40.89 8.21 -5.17
CA ILE A 88 40.88 9.44 -5.97
C ILE A 88 42.32 9.81 -6.39
N GLN A 89 43.29 9.76 -5.47
CA GLN A 89 44.69 10.09 -5.74
C GLN A 89 45.37 9.12 -6.70
N LEU A 90 44.99 7.85 -6.67
CA LEU A 90 45.47 6.83 -7.61
C LEU A 90 44.82 6.93 -9.00
N GLY A 91 43.88 7.87 -9.19
CA GLY A 91 43.16 8.02 -10.45
C GLY A 91 42.14 6.89 -10.68
N HIS A 92 41.48 6.42 -9.62
CA HIS A 92 40.32 5.54 -9.76
C HIS A 92 39.03 6.36 -9.87
N VAL A 93 38.12 5.86 -10.72
CA VAL A 93 36.74 6.35 -10.77
C VAL A 93 36.02 5.90 -9.49
N VAL A 94 35.42 6.85 -8.81
CA VAL A 94 34.64 6.65 -7.59
C VAL A 94 33.21 7.01 -7.88
N ASP A 95 32.29 6.13 -7.49
CA ASP A 95 30.86 6.39 -7.41
C ASP A 95 30.37 5.90 -6.03
N ARG A 96 30.16 6.84 -5.10
CA ARG A 96 29.81 6.51 -3.71
C ARG A 96 28.77 7.48 -3.18
N GLU A 97 27.87 6.95 -2.36
CA GLU A 97 26.93 7.76 -1.57
C GLU A 97 27.24 7.61 -0.08
N PHE A 98 27.27 8.73 0.64
CA PHE A 98 27.51 8.75 2.08
C PHE A 98 26.96 10.05 2.69
N ARG A 99 26.88 10.08 4.01
CA ARG A 99 26.44 11.27 4.75
C ARG A 99 27.61 12.18 5.08
N ILE A 100 27.35 13.48 5.03
CA ILE A 100 28.20 14.51 5.60
C ILE A 100 27.44 15.27 6.70
N ILE A 101 28.16 15.73 7.71
CA ILE A 101 27.71 16.67 8.73
C ILE A 101 28.35 18.02 8.39
N ARG A 102 27.53 18.97 7.95
CA ARG A 102 27.98 20.33 7.61
C ARG A 102 28.44 21.09 8.87
N PRO A 103 29.19 22.20 8.73
CA PRO A 103 29.58 23.02 9.87
C PRO A 103 28.41 23.50 10.74
N ASP A 104 27.24 23.74 10.14
CA ASP A 104 25.98 24.11 10.82
C ASP A 104 25.29 22.92 11.53
N GLN A 105 25.96 21.77 11.62
CA GLN A 105 25.48 20.50 12.20
C GLN A 105 24.33 19.83 11.43
N THR A 106 23.95 20.33 10.25
CA THR A 106 22.97 19.65 9.42
C THR A 106 23.58 18.43 8.73
N VAL A 107 22.83 17.33 8.69
CA VAL A 107 23.22 16.12 7.95
C VAL A 107 22.74 16.25 6.50
N ARG A 108 23.59 15.84 5.56
CA ARG A 108 23.26 15.71 4.15
C ARG A 108 23.69 14.38 3.60
N TRP A 109 22.87 13.80 2.75
CA TRP A 109 23.30 12.71 1.88
C TRP A 109 23.95 13.32 0.65
N VAL A 110 25.14 12.82 0.31
CA VAL A 110 25.86 13.24 -0.88
C VAL A 110 26.23 12.04 -1.74
N ALA A 111 26.12 12.21 -3.05
CA ALA A 111 26.68 11.28 -4.03
C ALA A 111 27.92 11.90 -4.66
N LEU A 112 29.06 11.24 -4.50
CA LEU A 112 30.34 11.61 -5.06
C LEU A 112 30.62 10.77 -6.29
N LYS A 113 30.75 11.43 -7.44
CA LYS A 113 31.08 10.78 -8.72
C LYS A 113 32.31 11.43 -9.33
N THR A 114 33.28 10.63 -9.77
CA THR A 114 34.57 11.15 -10.26
C THR A 114 34.92 10.65 -11.66
N GLY A 115 35.75 11.42 -12.34
CA GLY A 115 36.40 11.08 -13.60
C GLY A 115 37.88 11.44 -13.52
N VAL A 116 38.69 10.77 -14.34
CA VAL A 116 40.14 10.91 -14.34
C VAL A 116 40.55 11.62 -15.61
N VAL A 117 41.38 12.64 -15.47
CA VAL A 117 41.96 13.38 -16.59
C VAL A 117 43.43 12.98 -16.69
N LEU A 118 43.79 12.42 -17.85
CA LEU A 118 45.15 11.99 -18.16
C LEU A 118 45.98 13.19 -18.65
N GLY A 119 47.25 13.20 -18.26
CA GLY A 119 48.25 14.13 -18.77
C GLY A 119 48.79 13.73 -20.14
N PRO A 120 49.72 14.54 -20.71
CA PRO A 120 50.36 14.26 -22.00
C PRO A 120 51.14 12.94 -22.07
N ASP A 121 51.57 12.42 -20.91
CA ASP A 121 52.28 11.15 -20.72
C ASP A 121 51.36 9.95 -20.52
N ALA A 122 50.04 10.14 -20.68
CA ALA A 122 48.99 9.16 -20.39
C ALA A 122 48.94 8.69 -18.92
N LEU A 123 49.56 9.44 -17.99
CA LEU A 123 49.43 9.21 -16.56
C LEU A 123 48.30 10.07 -15.97
N PRO A 124 47.65 9.64 -14.87
CA PRO A 124 46.67 10.47 -14.17
C PRO A 124 47.29 11.80 -13.72
N ALA A 125 46.79 12.91 -14.25
CA ALA A 125 47.24 14.26 -13.88
C ALA A 125 46.26 14.94 -12.92
N ARG A 126 44.96 14.68 -13.10
CA ARG A 126 43.89 15.34 -12.34
C ARG A 126 42.70 14.42 -12.18
N THR A 127 41.97 14.59 -11.09
CA THR A 127 40.67 13.94 -10.87
C THR A 127 39.62 15.00 -10.72
N ASP A 128 38.62 14.97 -11.61
CA ASP A 128 37.51 15.90 -11.60
C ASP A 128 36.27 15.16 -11.10
N GLY A 129 35.38 15.84 -10.41
CA GLY A 129 34.20 15.17 -9.88
C GLY A 129 33.04 16.10 -9.59
N VAL A 130 31.91 15.46 -9.34
CA VAL A 130 30.69 16.10 -8.85
C VAL A 130 30.34 15.57 -7.47
N LEU A 131 29.83 16.46 -6.64
CA LEU A 131 29.21 16.18 -5.36
C LEU A 131 27.75 16.62 -5.45
N LEU A 132 26.84 15.66 -5.41
CA LEU A 132 25.41 15.87 -5.56
C LEU A 132 24.76 15.80 -4.18
N ASP A 133 23.99 16.82 -3.79
CA ASP A 133 23.13 16.73 -2.59
C ASP A 133 21.90 15.86 -2.89
N THR A 134 21.89 14.64 -2.38
CA THR A 134 20.80 13.67 -2.57
C THR A 134 19.90 13.55 -1.34
N THR A 135 20.00 14.50 -0.40
CA THR A 135 19.26 14.51 0.87
C THR A 135 17.75 14.38 0.66
N ALA A 136 17.16 15.23 -0.19
CA ALA A 136 15.72 15.21 -0.43
C ALA A 136 15.24 13.87 -1.02
N THR A 137 16.05 13.26 -1.89
CA THR A 137 15.73 11.94 -2.47
C THR A 137 15.77 10.84 -1.42
N HIS A 138 16.79 10.84 -0.56
CA HIS A 138 16.91 9.88 0.54
C HIS A 138 15.79 10.05 1.57
N GLU A 139 15.48 11.28 1.98
CA GLU A 139 14.37 11.59 2.89
C GLU A 139 13.02 11.14 2.31
N ALA A 140 12.74 11.44 1.03
CA ALA A 140 11.51 11.00 0.38
C ALA A 140 11.39 9.46 0.33
N ARG A 141 12.49 8.75 0.02
CA ARG A 141 12.52 7.28 0.05
C ARG A 141 12.30 6.73 1.46
N GLN A 142 12.93 7.32 2.48
CA GLN A 142 12.75 6.87 3.86
C GLN A 142 11.33 7.11 4.36
N ILE A 143 10.74 8.27 4.07
CA ILE A 143 9.34 8.56 4.41
C ILE A 143 8.40 7.57 3.73
N ALA A 144 8.59 7.29 2.44
CA ALA A 144 7.80 6.32 1.70
C ALA A 144 7.93 4.90 2.31
N ALA A 145 9.15 4.46 2.60
CA ALA A 145 9.41 3.17 3.22
C ALA A 145 8.78 3.07 4.61
N TRP A 146 8.87 4.12 5.42
CA TRP A 146 8.25 4.17 6.74
C TRP A 146 6.72 4.13 6.66
N MET A 147 6.11 4.90 5.76
CA MET A 147 4.66 4.89 5.54
C MET A 147 4.18 3.51 5.08
N GLN A 148 4.88 2.88 4.13
CA GLN A 148 4.57 1.53 3.65
C GLN A 148 4.70 0.49 4.77
N GLY A 149 5.77 0.55 5.55
CA GLY A 149 5.99 -0.32 6.71
C GLY A 149 4.87 -0.18 7.75
N ARG A 150 4.47 1.06 8.06
CA ARG A 150 3.36 1.36 8.97
C ARG A 150 2.03 0.82 8.46
N GLN A 151 1.69 1.05 7.18
CA GLN A 151 0.47 0.52 6.57
C GLN A 151 0.44 -1.02 6.61
N THR A 152 1.55 -1.66 6.25
CA THR A 152 1.69 -3.13 6.30
C THR A 152 1.55 -3.66 7.72
N GLY A 153 2.16 -2.99 8.70
CA GLY A 153 2.08 -3.36 10.11
C GLY A 153 0.64 -3.28 10.66
N VAL A 154 -0.08 -2.20 10.35
CA VAL A 154 -1.49 -2.06 10.74
C VAL A 154 -2.35 -3.15 10.10
N LEU A 155 -2.22 -3.37 8.78
CA LEU A 155 -2.96 -4.42 8.07
C LEU A 155 -2.70 -5.82 8.67
N ARG A 156 -1.44 -6.14 8.97
CA ARG A 156 -1.07 -7.41 9.62
C ARG A 156 -1.64 -7.55 11.03
N ALA A 157 -1.83 -6.46 11.76
CA ALA A 157 -2.38 -6.49 13.12
C ALA A 157 -3.91 -6.69 13.14
N ILE A 158 -4.63 -6.15 12.14
CA ILE A 158 -6.11 -6.20 12.11
C ILE A 158 -6.68 -7.34 11.25
N THR A 159 -5.92 -7.84 10.28
CA THR A 159 -6.40 -8.85 9.31
C THR A 159 -5.77 -10.21 9.56
N ALA A 160 -6.54 -11.27 9.27
CA ALA A 160 -6.01 -12.62 9.18
C ALA A 160 -5.24 -12.83 7.88
N ALA A 161 -5.74 -12.23 6.78
CA ALA A 161 -5.07 -12.17 5.49
C ALA A 161 -5.53 -10.95 4.70
N THR A 162 -4.70 -10.48 3.77
CA THR A 162 -5.10 -9.54 2.71
C THR A 162 -5.00 -10.24 1.37
N TRP A 163 -5.76 -9.83 0.38
CA TRP A 163 -5.72 -10.40 -0.96
C TRP A 163 -5.79 -9.33 -2.04
N SER A 164 -5.23 -9.62 -3.21
CA SER A 164 -5.45 -8.88 -4.44
C SER A 164 -5.88 -9.80 -5.57
N ALA A 165 -6.59 -9.23 -6.54
CA ALA A 165 -7.06 -9.95 -7.72
C ALA A 165 -6.91 -9.07 -8.96
N HIS A 166 -6.59 -9.71 -10.09
CA HIS A 166 -6.62 -9.07 -11.40
C HIS A 166 -8.01 -8.48 -11.72
N PRO A 167 -8.15 -7.57 -12.71
CA PRO A 167 -9.45 -7.07 -13.18
C PRO A 167 -10.46 -8.18 -13.48
N ALA A 168 -9.97 -9.27 -14.06
CA ALA A 168 -10.76 -10.47 -14.37
C ALA A 168 -11.18 -11.27 -13.12
N GLY A 169 -10.80 -10.83 -11.92
CA GLY A 169 -11.22 -11.36 -10.64
C GLY A 169 -10.55 -12.68 -10.22
N GLU A 170 -9.39 -12.97 -10.80
CA GLU A 170 -8.51 -14.07 -10.41
C GLU A 170 -7.60 -13.60 -9.27
N ILE A 171 -7.59 -14.35 -8.16
CA ILE A 171 -6.73 -14.01 -7.01
C ILE A 171 -5.27 -14.20 -7.42
N GLU A 172 -4.47 -13.15 -7.24
CA GLU A 172 -3.04 -13.11 -7.59
C GLU A 172 -2.15 -13.31 -6.36
N MET A 173 -2.47 -12.62 -5.27
CA MET A 173 -1.68 -12.66 -4.04
C MET A 173 -2.60 -12.67 -2.83
N ALA A 174 -2.26 -13.45 -1.80
CA ALA A 174 -2.86 -13.25 -0.48
C ALA A 174 -1.84 -13.37 0.67
N ALA A 175 -1.46 -12.21 1.22
CA ALA A 175 -0.52 -12.16 2.33
C ALA A 175 -1.20 -12.69 3.61
N GLY A 176 -0.58 -13.68 4.25
CA GLY A 176 -1.09 -14.33 5.46
C GLY A 176 -2.04 -15.51 5.23
N TRP A 177 -2.51 -15.73 3.99
CA TRP A 177 -3.43 -16.81 3.66
C TRP A 177 -2.83 -18.20 3.85
N GLU A 178 -1.57 -18.39 3.43
CA GLU A 178 -0.84 -19.65 3.61
C GLU A 178 -0.68 -19.99 5.10
N ARG A 179 -0.30 -19.01 5.93
CA ARG A 179 -0.24 -19.20 7.39
C ARG A 179 -1.61 -19.53 7.99
N LEU A 180 -2.68 -18.93 7.45
CA LEU A 180 -4.05 -19.16 7.92
C LEU A 180 -4.54 -20.56 7.56
N THR A 181 -4.35 -21.00 6.31
CA THR A 181 -5.05 -22.16 5.72
C THR A 181 -4.14 -23.35 5.39
N GLY A 182 -2.84 -23.12 5.29
CA GLY A 182 -1.87 -24.07 4.74
C GLY A 182 -1.82 -24.10 3.21
N GLN A 183 -2.69 -23.37 2.50
CA GLN A 183 -2.65 -23.32 1.02
C GLN A 183 -1.45 -22.49 0.55
N THR A 184 -0.64 -23.09 -0.32
CA THR A 184 0.41 -22.37 -1.06
C THR A 184 -0.20 -21.37 -2.04
N ALA A 185 0.60 -20.39 -2.49
CA ALA A 185 0.14 -19.41 -3.47
C ALA A 185 -0.39 -20.07 -4.76
N THR A 186 0.24 -21.16 -5.20
CA THR A 186 -0.17 -21.92 -6.40
C THR A 186 -1.52 -22.62 -6.23
N GLU A 187 -1.79 -23.20 -5.05
CA GLU A 187 -3.08 -23.85 -4.76
C GLU A 187 -4.22 -22.84 -4.61
N MET A 188 -3.92 -21.66 -4.10
CA MET A 188 -4.90 -20.60 -3.89
C MET A 188 -5.29 -19.86 -5.18
N ALA A 189 -4.34 -19.72 -6.13
CA ALA A 189 -4.46 -18.88 -7.32
C ALA A 189 -5.76 -19.12 -8.12
N GLY A 190 -6.21 -18.06 -8.82
CA GLY A 190 -7.46 -18.10 -9.57
C GLY A 190 -8.67 -18.25 -8.65
N PHE A 191 -9.25 -19.46 -8.61
CA PHE A 191 -10.42 -19.80 -7.77
C PHE A 191 -10.11 -20.85 -6.68
N GLY A 192 -8.85 -21.29 -6.54
CA GLY A 192 -8.48 -22.35 -5.59
C GLY A 192 -8.63 -21.98 -4.11
N TRP A 193 -8.70 -20.68 -3.80
CA TRP A 193 -9.08 -20.18 -2.47
C TRP A 193 -10.43 -20.73 -1.98
N LEU A 194 -11.37 -21.07 -2.88
CA LEU A 194 -12.65 -21.69 -2.55
C LEU A 194 -12.49 -23.04 -1.85
N ASP A 195 -11.37 -23.73 -2.06
CA ASP A 195 -11.14 -25.05 -1.44
C ASP A 195 -10.81 -24.97 0.05
N ALA A 196 -10.34 -23.81 0.53
CA ALA A 196 -10.20 -23.55 1.96
C ALA A 196 -11.55 -23.24 2.63
N LEU A 197 -12.59 -22.91 1.87
CA LEU A 197 -13.91 -22.60 2.43
C LEU A 197 -14.69 -23.89 2.77
N HIS A 198 -15.55 -23.79 3.79
CA HIS A 198 -16.51 -24.85 4.10
C HIS A 198 -17.40 -25.12 2.88
N PRO A 199 -17.67 -26.39 2.51
CA PRO A 199 -18.41 -26.75 1.29
C PRO A 199 -19.71 -25.97 1.08
N ASP A 200 -20.51 -25.81 2.14
CA ASP A 200 -21.78 -25.06 2.11
C ASP A 200 -21.63 -23.57 1.73
N ASP A 201 -20.47 -22.96 2.03
CA ASP A 201 -20.27 -21.52 1.89
C ASP A 201 -19.71 -21.16 0.50
N ARG A 202 -19.11 -22.14 -0.21
CA ARG A 202 -18.41 -21.93 -1.50
C ARG A 202 -19.29 -21.29 -2.56
N ARG A 203 -20.50 -21.83 -2.76
CA ARG A 203 -21.42 -21.35 -3.79
C ARG A 203 -21.86 -19.90 -3.53
N VAL A 204 -22.14 -19.56 -2.28
CA VAL A 204 -22.57 -18.21 -1.88
C VAL A 204 -21.43 -17.22 -2.01
N ALA A 205 -20.22 -17.59 -1.56
CA ALA A 205 -19.03 -16.76 -1.68
C ALA A 205 -18.66 -16.46 -3.14
N LEU A 206 -18.73 -17.47 -4.02
CA LEU A 206 -18.47 -17.32 -5.44
C LEU A 206 -19.52 -16.42 -6.12
N ALA A 207 -20.80 -16.60 -5.82
CA ALA A 207 -21.86 -15.76 -6.39
C ALA A 207 -21.70 -14.28 -5.98
N ALA A 208 -21.36 -14.03 -4.71
CA ALA A 208 -21.07 -12.68 -4.23
C ALA A 208 -19.85 -12.07 -4.92
N TRP A 209 -18.81 -12.88 -5.18
CA TRP A 209 -17.61 -12.43 -5.89
C TRP A 209 -17.89 -12.10 -7.36
N GLN A 210 -18.67 -12.95 -8.04
CA GLN A 210 -19.11 -12.71 -9.41
C GLN A 210 -19.94 -11.44 -9.52
N ALA A 211 -20.88 -11.22 -8.60
CA ALA A 211 -21.68 -10.00 -8.57
C ALA A 211 -20.83 -8.73 -8.39
N ALA A 212 -19.86 -8.76 -7.46
CA ALA A 212 -18.92 -7.65 -7.27
C ALA A 212 -18.12 -7.38 -8.56
N ARG A 213 -17.55 -8.41 -9.18
CA ARG A 213 -16.80 -8.31 -10.45
C ARG A 213 -17.61 -7.72 -11.59
N THR A 214 -18.88 -8.13 -11.74
CA THR A 214 -19.74 -7.64 -12.83
C THR A 214 -20.18 -6.19 -12.61
N THR A 215 -20.39 -5.77 -11.36
CA THR A 215 -20.95 -4.45 -11.04
C THR A 215 -19.89 -3.41 -10.69
N GLY A 216 -18.67 -3.83 -10.34
CA GLY A 216 -17.65 -2.98 -9.73
C GLY A 216 -17.96 -2.59 -8.28
N ALA A 217 -19.05 -3.08 -7.69
CA ALA A 217 -19.43 -2.78 -6.32
C ALA A 217 -18.49 -3.45 -5.30
N PRO A 218 -18.36 -2.91 -4.07
CA PRO A 218 -17.56 -3.54 -3.03
C PRO A 218 -17.99 -4.99 -2.77
N TYR A 219 -17.02 -5.89 -2.73
CA TYR A 219 -17.22 -7.29 -2.34
C TYR A 219 -17.38 -7.41 -0.83
N ARG A 220 -18.35 -8.21 -0.39
CA ARG A 220 -18.49 -8.64 1.00
C ARG A 220 -19.02 -10.06 1.06
N ALA A 221 -18.35 -10.91 1.82
CA ALA A 221 -18.84 -12.22 2.17
C ALA A 221 -18.42 -12.60 3.59
N GLU A 222 -19.21 -13.45 4.23
CA GLU A 222 -18.82 -14.15 5.45
C GLU A 222 -18.85 -15.64 5.17
N TYR A 223 -17.79 -16.34 5.54
CA TYR A 223 -17.65 -17.77 5.30
C TYR A 223 -16.74 -18.40 6.34
N ARG A 224 -16.87 -19.71 6.49
CA ARG A 224 -15.98 -20.52 7.32
C ARG A 224 -14.75 -20.89 6.50
N VAL A 225 -13.57 -20.59 7.02
CA VAL A 225 -12.28 -20.96 6.44
C VAL A 225 -11.66 -22.09 7.25
N ARG A 226 -11.18 -23.12 6.57
CA ARG A 226 -10.40 -24.22 7.16
C ARG A 226 -9.01 -23.69 7.48
N GLY A 227 -8.67 -23.67 8.77
CA GLY A 227 -7.34 -23.34 9.23
C GLY A 227 -6.32 -24.41 8.83
N ALA A 228 -5.03 -24.07 8.93
CA ALA A 228 -3.93 -25.03 8.73
C ALA A 228 -4.01 -26.24 9.70
N ASP A 229 -4.71 -26.09 10.82
CA ASP A 229 -5.01 -27.15 11.79
C ASP A 229 -6.23 -28.01 11.41
N GLY A 230 -6.85 -27.76 10.26
CA GLY A 230 -8.03 -28.48 9.77
C GLY A 230 -9.36 -28.01 10.35
N THR A 231 -9.38 -27.07 11.30
CA THR A 231 -10.62 -26.59 11.93
C THR A 231 -11.23 -25.41 11.17
N TYR A 232 -12.56 -25.37 11.08
CA TYR A 232 -13.27 -24.27 10.42
C TYR A 232 -13.54 -23.13 11.40
N ARG A 233 -13.16 -21.90 11.03
CA ARG A 233 -13.43 -20.67 11.80
C ARG A 233 -14.08 -19.61 10.92
N ARG A 234 -14.88 -18.71 11.52
CA ARG A 234 -15.59 -17.66 10.76
C ARG A 234 -14.68 -16.49 10.39
N PHE A 235 -14.80 -16.05 9.15
CA PHE A 235 -14.15 -14.85 8.65
C PHE A 235 -15.11 -13.98 7.84
N SER A 236 -14.88 -12.68 7.85
CA SER A 236 -15.49 -11.71 6.95
C SER A 236 -14.45 -11.27 5.93
N SER A 237 -14.72 -11.54 4.66
CA SER A 237 -13.94 -11.01 3.56
C SER A 237 -14.61 -9.77 2.99
N ARG A 238 -13.81 -8.72 2.79
CA ARG A 238 -14.25 -7.44 2.21
C ARG A 238 -13.27 -7.04 1.14
N GLY A 239 -13.76 -6.56 0.00
CA GLY A 239 -12.91 -6.07 -1.06
C GLY A 239 -13.52 -4.91 -1.83
N ALA A 240 -12.69 -4.19 -2.57
CA ALA A 240 -13.08 -3.08 -3.41
C ALA A 240 -12.25 -3.06 -4.69
N ALA A 241 -12.86 -2.58 -5.76
CA ALA A 241 -12.18 -2.33 -7.02
C ALA A 241 -11.39 -1.02 -6.96
N GLN A 242 -10.15 -1.05 -7.43
CA GLN A 242 -9.42 0.16 -7.80
C GLN A 242 -9.70 0.45 -9.27
N ALA A 243 -10.44 1.53 -9.52
CA ALA A 243 -10.71 2.02 -10.87
C ALA A 243 -9.55 2.90 -11.38
N GLY A 244 -9.26 2.79 -12.68
CA GLY A 244 -8.40 3.74 -13.38
C GLY A 244 -9.12 5.05 -13.72
N PRO A 245 -8.42 6.03 -14.32
CA PRO A 245 -9.01 7.30 -14.73
C PRO A 245 -10.16 7.18 -15.75
N ASP A 246 -10.21 6.06 -16.47
CA ASP A 246 -11.24 5.69 -17.44
C ASP A 246 -12.46 4.98 -16.82
N GLY A 247 -12.45 4.79 -15.50
CA GLY A 247 -13.48 4.05 -14.77
C GLY A 247 -13.38 2.54 -14.89
N ALA A 248 -12.41 2.01 -15.65
CA ALA A 248 -12.19 0.57 -15.75
C ALA A 248 -11.50 0.05 -14.49
N VAL A 249 -11.90 -1.13 -14.01
CA VAL A 249 -11.25 -1.79 -12.87
C VAL A 249 -9.85 -2.23 -13.28
N ARG A 250 -8.84 -1.79 -12.51
CA ARG A 250 -7.42 -2.12 -12.71
C ARG A 250 -6.95 -3.23 -11.79
N GLU A 251 -7.52 -3.29 -10.59
CA GLU A 251 -7.19 -4.31 -9.61
C GLU A 251 -8.31 -4.39 -8.57
N TRP A 252 -8.43 -5.52 -7.89
CA TRP A 252 -9.24 -5.67 -6.69
C TRP A 252 -8.33 -5.88 -5.50
N PHE A 253 -8.69 -5.27 -4.37
CA PHE A 253 -8.03 -5.50 -3.09
C PHE A 253 -9.03 -5.88 -2.04
N GLY A 254 -8.60 -6.69 -1.09
CA GLY A 254 -9.41 -6.98 0.07
C GLY A 254 -8.66 -7.53 1.26
N LEU A 255 -9.46 -7.78 2.28
CA LEU A 255 -9.04 -8.17 3.61
C LEU A 255 -9.97 -9.24 4.16
N VAL A 256 -9.38 -10.16 4.91
CA VAL A 256 -10.05 -11.24 5.63
C VAL A 256 -9.90 -10.96 7.11
N LEU A 257 -11.02 -10.74 7.78
CA LEU A 257 -11.09 -10.40 9.20
C LEU A 257 -11.65 -11.58 9.98
N ALA A 258 -11.02 -11.94 11.09
CA ALA A 258 -11.61 -12.90 12.01
C ALA A 258 -12.92 -12.33 12.56
N VAL A 259 -13.97 -13.15 12.56
CA VAL A 259 -15.25 -12.81 13.16
C VAL A 259 -15.45 -13.77 14.33
N PRO A 260 -15.80 -13.29 15.53
CA PRO A 260 -16.11 -14.17 16.65
C PRO A 260 -17.20 -15.18 16.26
N ASP A 261 -17.05 -16.43 16.68
CA ASP A 261 -18.00 -17.49 16.32
C ASP A 261 -19.43 -17.22 16.85
N ASP A 262 -19.54 -16.40 17.90
CA ASP A 262 -20.76 -15.94 18.56
C ASP A 262 -21.34 -14.62 17.99
N ALA A 263 -20.58 -13.89 17.16
CA ALA A 263 -20.95 -12.53 16.72
C ALA A 263 -22.16 -12.47 15.78
N ARG A 264 -22.66 -13.61 15.28
CA ARG A 264 -23.96 -13.64 14.60
C ARG A 264 -25.13 -14.04 15.49
N ASP A 265 -24.94 -14.71 16.63
CA ASP A 265 -26.06 -15.46 17.25
C ASP A 265 -26.33 -15.20 18.73
N ALA A 266 -25.54 -14.39 19.44
CA ALA A 266 -25.90 -14.00 20.81
C ALA A 266 -26.53 -12.59 20.84
N VAL A 267 -27.72 -12.44 20.25
CA VAL A 267 -28.69 -11.50 20.83
C VAL A 267 -29.02 -12.10 22.20
N PRO A 268 -28.75 -11.43 23.34
CA PRO A 268 -29.12 -11.97 24.64
C PRO A 268 -30.59 -12.39 24.61
N ASP A 269 -30.96 -13.54 25.17
CA ASP A 269 -32.36 -14.01 25.14
C ASP A 269 -33.32 -12.92 25.66
N ALA A 270 -32.88 -12.16 26.66
CA ALA A 270 -33.57 -10.98 27.20
C ALA A 270 -33.84 -9.84 26.17
N ALA A 271 -33.00 -9.72 25.14
CA ALA A 271 -33.09 -8.70 24.09
C ALA A 271 -33.95 -9.14 22.89
N ILE A 272 -34.32 -10.42 22.78
CA ILE A 272 -35.12 -10.96 21.67
C ILE A 272 -36.49 -10.28 21.60
N GLY A 273 -37.20 -10.20 22.73
CA GLY A 273 -38.54 -9.61 22.78
C GLY A 273 -38.57 -8.13 22.34
N PRO A 274 -37.69 -7.27 22.89
CA PRO A 274 -37.53 -5.90 22.44
C PRO A 274 -37.20 -5.75 20.95
N LEU A 275 -36.33 -6.60 20.39
CA LEU A 275 -35.96 -6.52 18.97
C LEU A 275 -37.07 -6.93 18.02
N ILE A 276 -37.85 -7.95 18.36
CA ILE A 276 -39.02 -8.33 17.55
C ILE A 276 -40.03 -7.19 17.53
N ARG A 277 -40.30 -6.55 18.69
CA ARG A 277 -41.17 -5.38 18.75
C ARG A 277 -40.63 -4.21 17.92
N GLY A 278 -39.34 -3.89 18.07
CA GLY A 278 -38.70 -2.80 17.34
C GLY A 278 -38.69 -3.05 15.82
N GLY A 279 -38.33 -4.26 15.39
CA GLY A 279 -38.33 -4.64 13.98
C GLY A 279 -39.73 -4.57 13.37
N ARG A 280 -40.75 -5.07 14.08
CA ARG A 280 -42.14 -4.95 13.61
C ARG A 280 -42.59 -3.50 13.54
N ALA A 281 -42.23 -2.66 14.51
CA ALA A 281 -42.59 -1.25 14.51
C ALA A 281 -41.97 -0.51 13.30
N VAL A 282 -40.71 -0.80 12.96
CA VAL A 282 -40.05 -0.24 11.77
C VAL A 282 -40.76 -0.65 10.48
N LEU A 283 -41.23 -1.90 10.40
CA LEU A 283 -41.92 -2.43 9.22
C LEU A 283 -43.42 -2.13 9.17
N GLY A 284 -44.00 -1.58 10.25
CA GLY A 284 -45.45 -1.47 10.41
C GLY A 284 -46.17 -2.82 10.47
N TRP A 285 -45.47 -3.91 10.80
CA TRP A 285 -46.01 -5.27 10.81
C TRP A 285 -46.81 -5.56 12.07
N SER A 286 -47.96 -6.21 11.92
CA SER A 286 -48.68 -6.89 13.02
C SER A 286 -47.99 -8.21 13.39
N ILE A 287 -48.42 -8.82 14.51
CA ILE A 287 -47.96 -10.19 14.88
C ILE A 287 -48.31 -11.19 13.77
N GLN A 288 -49.45 -11.00 13.08
CA GLN A 288 -49.88 -11.89 12.01
C GLN A 288 -49.06 -11.71 10.74
N ASP A 289 -48.61 -10.49 10.44
CA ASP A 289 -47.73 -10.22 9.30
C ASP A 289 -46.37 -10.88 9.49
N LEU A 290 -45.79 -10.76 10.69
CA LEU A 290 -44.56 -11.45 11.02
C LEU A 290 -44.73 -12.98 11.03
N ALA A 291 -45.87 -13.47 11.54
CA ALA A 291 -46.20 -14.90 11.50
C ALA A 291 -46.28 -15.43 10.06
N ALA A 292 -46.94 -14.70 9.17
CA ALA A 292 -47.04 -15.03 7.75
C ALA A 292 -45.68 -14.99 7.04
N ALA A 293 -44.87 -13.95 7.29
CA ALA A 293 -43.55 -13.78 6.68
C ALA A 293 -42.53 -14.82 7.16
N SER A 294 -42.62 -15.26 8.42
CA SER A 294 -41.70 -16.24 9.02
C SER A 294 -42.17 -17.69 8.93
N GLY A 295 -43.44 -17.95 8.59
CA GLY A 295 -44.05 -19.28 8.64
C GLY A 295 -44.19 -19.83 10.07
N VAL A 296 -44.15 -18.97 11.09
CA VAL A 296 -44.28 -19.31 12.51
C VAL A 296 -45.67 -18.92 13.00
N SER A 297 -46.27 -19.68 13.93
CA SER A 297 -47.59 -19.32 14.47
C SER A 297 -47.56 -17.98 15.21
N GLY A 298 -48.62 -17.19 15.09
CA GLY A 298 -48.74 -15.91 15.82
C GLY A 298 -48.66 -16.05 17.34
N SER A 299 -49.08 -17.19 17.88
CA SER A 299 -48.89 -17.53 19.31
C SER A 299 -47.43 -17.71 19.71
N SER A 300 -46.60 -18.25 18.82
CA SER A 300 -45.16 -18.40 19.06
C SER A 300 -44.44 -17.07 18.96
N VAL A 301 -44.81 -16.23 17.98
CA VAL A 301 -44.31 -14.85 17.87
C VAL A 301 -44.64 -14.03 19.12
N ARG A 302 -45.88 -14.10 19.63
CA ARG A 302 -46.28 -13.39 20.86
C ARG A 302 -45.47 -13.85 22.07
N ARG A 303 -45.28 -15.16 22.23
CA ARG A 303 -44.47 -15.72 23.32
C ARG A 303 -43.02 -15.22 23.27
N MET A 304 -42.46 -15.07 22.07
CA MET A 304 -41.11 -14.53 21.87
C MET A 304 -41.01 -13.04 22.23
N GLU A 305 -42.05 -12.24 21.95
CA GLU A 305 -42.08 -10.83 22.35
C GLU A 305 -42.16 -10.68 23.88
N GLU A 306 -43.00 -11.48 24.55
CA GLU A 306 -43.33 -11.29 25.96
C GLU A 306 -42.25 -11.82 26.92
N PHE A 307 -41.70 -13.01 26.65
CA PHE A 307 -40.92 -13.72 27.68
C PHE A 307 -39.41 -13.77 27.42
N GLY A 308 -38.96 -13.53 26.18
CA GLY A 308 -37.53 -13.63 25.81
C GLY A 308 -36.91 -15.04 25.95
N GLU A 309 -37.51 -15.94 26.73
CA GLU A 309 -37.06 -17.31 26.93
C GLU A 309 -37.23 -18.16 25.66
N GLY A 310 -36.12 -18.82 25.33
CA GLY A 310 -35.81 -19.37 24.01
C GLY A 310 -36.88 -20.27 23.38
N PRO A 311 -37.61 -19.83 22.36
CA PRO A 311 -38.21 -20.76 21.41
C PRO A 311 -37.11 -21.63 20.76
N ARG A 312 -37.50 -22.79 20.22
CA ARG A 312 -36.57 -23.70 19.52
C ARG A 312 -35.72 -22.91 18.51
N PRO A 313 -34.39 -23.17 18.39
CA PRO A 313 -33.49 -22.40 17.52
C PRO A 313 -34.02 -22.16 16.09
N LYS A 314 -34.69 -23.17 15.54
CA LYS A 314 -35.34 -23.12 14.23
C LYS A 314 -36.40 -22.01 14.09
N ILE A 315 -37.17 -21.74 15.14
CA ILE A 315 -38.20 -20.69 15.17
C ILE A 315 -37.55 -19.30 15.21
N ARG A 316 -36.48 -19.14 16.01
CA ARG A 316 -35.71 -17.88 16.06
C ARG A 316 -35.11 -17.55 14.70
N GLN A 317 -34.52 -18.55 14.05
CA GLN A 317 -33.93 -18.40 12.74
C GLN A 317 -34.97 -18.00 11.69
N ALA A 318 -36.16 -18.60 11.71
CA ALA A 318 -37.23 -18.26 10.78
C ALA A 318 -37.74 -16.81 10.95
N VAL A 319 -37.93 -16.36 12.20
CA VAL A 319 -38.29 -14.97 12.50
C VAL A 319 -37.20 -14.00 12.07
N ARG A 320 -35.94 -14.32 12.33
CA ARG A 320 -34.79 -13.51 11.89
C ARG A 320 -34.70 -13.40 10.37
N GLN A 321 -34.87 -14.50 9.65
CA GLN A 321 -34.85 -14.53 8.19
C GLN A 321 -35.99 -13.69 7.58
N ALA A 322 -37.16 -13.65 8.23
CA ALA A 322 -38.25 -12.79 7.79
C ALA A 322 -37.89 -11.30 7.89
N PHE A 323 -37.24 -10.88 8.98
CA PHE A 323 -36.75 -9.51 9.14
C PHE A 323 -35.63 -9.18 8.16
N GLU A 324 -34.63 -10.06 8.00
CA GLU A 324 -33.54 -9.87 7.04
C GLU A 324 -34.07 -9.80 5.60
N GLY A 325 -35.04 -10.65 5.28
CA GLY A 325 -35.78 -10.65 4.02
C GLY A 325 -36.62 -9.40 3.79
N ALA A 326 -36.91 -8.62 4.82
CA ALA A 326 -37.58 -7.32 4.77
C ALA A 326 -36.62 -6.12 4.91
N GLY A 327 -35.30 -6.37 4.90
CA GLY A 327 -34.29 -5.31 4.98
C GLY A 327 -33.94 -4.86 6.40
N ILE A 328 -34.31 -5.62 7.44
CA ILE A 328 -33.92 -5.37 8.82
C ILE A 328 -32.84 -6.35 9.27
N ARG A 329 -31.73 -5.85 9.81
CA ARG A 329 -30.69 -6.64 10.49
C ARG A 329 -30.59 -6.27 11.96
N PHE A 330 -30.44 -7.29 12.80
CA PHE A 330 -30.15 -7.10 14.22
C PHE A 330 -28.66 -7.33 14.46
N SER A 331 -28.01 -6.40 15.17
CA SER A 331 -26.60 -6.51 15.54
C SER A 331 -26.42 -6.30 17.05
N ALA A 332 -25.58 -7.10 17.69
CA ALA A 332 -25.18 -6.88 19.07
C ALA A 332 -24.12 -5.77 19.13
N LEU A 333 -24.36 -4.76 19.96
CA LEU A 333 -23.44 -3.69 20.29
C LEU A 333 -22.86 -3.95 21.70
N GLY A 334 -22.19 -5.09 21.87
CA GLY A 334 -21.66 -5.53 23.17
C GLY A 334 -22.66 -6.37 23.98
N ALA A 335 -22.35 -6.61 25.26
CA ALA A 335 -23.06 -7.58 26.10
C ALA A 335 -24.55 -7.27 26.33
N ASP A 336 -24.93 -5.98 26.42
CA ASP A 336 -26.28 -5.57 26.86
C ASP A 336 -27.01 -4.65 25.86
N ARG A 337 -26.44 -4.41 24.67
CA ARG A 337 -27.04 -3.49 23.69
C ARG A 337 -27.17 -4.18 22.35
N VAL A 338 -28.27 -3.87 21.68
CA VAL A 338 -28.60 -4.38 20.35
C VAL A 338 -29.09 -3.22 19.48
N ALA A 339 -28.73 -3.26 18.20
CA ALA A 339 -29.15 -2.30 17.20
C ALA A 339 -30.03 -2.96 16.15
N ILE A 340 -30.94 -2.13 15.59
CA ILE A 340 -31.76 -2.46 14.43
C ILE A 340 -31.18 -1.64 13.27
N GLU A 341 -30.53 -2.31 12.33
CA GLU A 341 -30.04 -1.75 11.09
C GLU A 341 -31.12 -1.91 10.02
N VAL A 342 -31.47 -0.81 9.35
CA VAL A 342 -32.41 -0.80 8.23
C VAL A 342 -31.63 -0.59 6.95
N ASP A 343 -31.83 -1.44 5.95
CA ASP A 343 -31.24 -1.26 4.63
C ASP A 343 -31.91 -0.07 3.91
N PRO A 344 -31.18 1.04 3.67
CA PRO A 344 -31.75 2.23 3.05
C PRO A 344 -32.17 2.00 1.59
N GLY A 345 -31.71 0.93 0.93
CA GLY A 345 -32.13 0.60 -0.44
C GLY A 345 -33.55 0.06 -0.57
N ARG A 346 -34.21 -0.28 0.56
CA ARG A 346 -35.58 -0.86 0.58
C ARG A 346 -36.62 0.03 1.25
N PHE A 347 -36.20 1.12 1.86
CA PHE A 347 -37.09 2.14 2.42
C PHE A 347 -36.77 3.48 1.73
N PRO A 348 -37.67 3.99 0.86
CA PRO A 348 -37.47 5.33 0.32
C PRO A 348 -37.43 6.36 1.46
N PRO A 349 -36.65 7.45 1.34
CA PRO A 349 -36.64 8.50 2.34
C PRO A 349 -38.05 9.08 2.50
N ALA A 350 -38.45 9.28 3.76
CA ALA A 350 -39.75 9.86 4.14
C ALA A 350 -39.90 11.30 3.65
#